data_AF-A0A511J532-F1
#
_entry.id   AF-A0A511J532-F1
#
_cell.length_a   1.000
_cell.length_b   1.000
_cell.length_c   1.000
_cell.angle_alpha   90.00
_cell.angle_beta   90.00
_cell.angle_gamma   90.00
#
_symmetry.space_group_name_H-M   'P 1'
#
loop_
_entity.id
_entity.type
_entity.pdbx_description
1 polymer ?
#
loop_
_entity_poly.entity_id
_entity_poly.type
_entity_poly.pdbx_seq_one_letter_code
_entity_poly.pdbx_strand_id
1 'polypeptide(L)'
;MARKRDPRRDEAKRIWLESNGEKQLKDIASELNVSDSQIRKWKSQDKWSAELKGDVTIGKSNVTNQGGAPFGNQNAKGNKGNSRASPPVGNKNALKTGEYETIFYETLSDEEKDIYSNLNNDTSFVLSEEIRLLKIRQLRMMKRIQQAEAGLNDEEIERLQQLRKIKMPIEKDDRKLEIKREVMQDVQVSRKTHRKIDDILSIEDSLTRISNQLAKAIKQMNELYITDYKTDLMKAQTEKIQAEIADIGGNNSGEEVEEWKQAVLNAANKRVVRENEQ
;
A
#
# COMPACT_ATOMS: atom_id res chain seq x y z
N MET A 1 -52.44 28.77 20.66
CA MET A 1 -52.32 30.13 21.24
C MET A 1 -51.03 30.21 22.05
N ALA A 2 -50.23 31.27 21.87
CA ALA A 2 -49.01 31.47 22.69
C ALA A 2 -49.41 31.70 24.16
N ARG A 3 -48.75 31.02 25.10
CA ARG A 3 -49.01 31.23 26.54
C ARG A 3 -48.63 32.65 26.94
N LYS A 4 -49.44 33.30 27.78
CA LYS A 4 -49.16 34.62 28.33
C LYS A 4 -47.81 34.59 29.05
N ARG A 5 -46.95 35.58 28.77
CA ARG A 5 -45.61 35.73 29.38
C ARG A 5 -45.78 35.94 30.88
N ASP A 6 -44.98 35.24 31.68
CA ASP A 6 -44.99 35.38 33.15
C ASP A 6 -44.44 36.77 33.52
N PRO A 7 -45.17 37.61 34.28
CA PRO A 7 -44.71 38.94 34.67
C PRO A 7 -43.35 38.94 35.40
N ARG A 8 -43.05 37.87 36.14
CA ARG A 8 -41.78 37.72 36.89
C ARG A 8 -40.56 37.60 35.98
N ARG A 9 -40.75 37.27 34.69
CA ARG A 9 -39.68 37.19 33.71
C ARG A 9 -39.08 38.56 33.41
N ASP A 10 -39.92 39.57 33.30
CA ASP A 10 -39.49 40.93 32.97
C ASP A 10 -38.92 41.62 34.22
N GLU A 11 -39.48 41.31 35.40
CA GLU A 11 -38.92 41.73 36.71
C GLU A 11 -37.51 41.15 36.94
N ALA A 12 -37.31 39.85 36.67
CA ALA A 12 -36.02 39.21 36.77
C ALA A 12 -34.98 39.82 35.81
N LYS A 13 -35.41 40.19 34.60
CA LYS A 13 -34.57 40.87 33.61
C LYS A 13 -34.14 42.25 34.12
N ARG A 14 -35.07 43.02 34.69
CA ARG A 14 -34.80 44.36 35.25
C ARG A 14 -33.76 44.30 36.38
N ILE A 15 -33.96 43.42 37.36
CA ILE A 15 -33.03 43.25 38.50
C ILE A 15 -31.62 42.83 38.01
N TRP A 16 -31.55 41.97 36.99
CA TRP A 16 -30.28 41.54 36.43
C TRP A 16 -29.57 42.63 35.62
N LEU A 17 -30.30 43.49 34.91
CA LEU A 17 -29.74 44.62 34.17
C LEU A 17 -29.33 45.77 35.10
N GLU A 18 -30.12 46.08 36.13
CA GLU A 18 -29.80 47.10 37.14
C GLU A 18 -28.54 46.77 37.94
N SER A 19 -28.25 45.48 38.12
CA SER A 19 -27.00 45.00 38.73
C SER A 19 -25.84 44.89 37.75
N ASN A 20 -25.97 45.45 36.54
CA ASN A 20 -24.96 45.37 35.48
C ASN A 20 -24.48 43.93 35.17
N GLY A 21 -25.34 42.94 35.43
CA GLY A 21 -25.05 41.52 35.27
C GLY A 21 -24.25 40.86 36.41
N GLU A 22 -23.97 41.56 37.51
CA GLU A 22 -23.19 41.05 38.65
C GLU A 22 -24.01 40.20 39.63
N LYS A 23 -25.31 40.47 39.77
CA LYS A 23 -26.16 39.72 40.71
C LYS A 23 -26.34 38.28 40.24
N GLN A 24 -26.12 37.32 41.15
CA GLN A 24 -26.23 35.91 40.81
C GLN A 24 -27.69 35.53 40.51
N LEU A 25 -27.89 34.69 39.50
CA LEU A 25 -29.23 34.25 39.10
C LEU A 25 -29.96 33.46 40.19
N LYS A 26 -29.20 32.83 41.09
CA LYS A 26 -29.72 32.14 42.29
C LYS A 26 -30.38 33.11 43.27
N ASP A 27 -29.79 34.28 43.46
CA ASP A 27 -30.31 35.29 44.39
C ASP A 27 -31.58 35.95 43.82
N ILE A 28 -31.61 36.19 42.51
CA ILE A 28 -32.80 36.67 41.80
C ILE A 28 -33.92 35.63 41.82
N ALA A 29 -33.57 34.35 41.69
CA ALA A 29 -34.50 33.24 41.79
C ALA A 29 -35.14 33.15 43.18
N SER A 30 -34.33 33.31 44.24
CA SER A 30 -34.80 33.38 45.63
C SER A 30 -35.71 34.59 45.89
N GLU A 31 -35.37 35.78 45.37
CA GLU A 31 -36.14 37.01 45.54
C GLU A 31 -37.51 36.96 44.84
N LEU A 32 -37.59 36.31 43.67
CA LEU A 32 -38.84 36.20 42.90
C LEU A 32 -39.62 34.90 43.16
N ASN A 33 -39.12 34.05 44.06
CA ASN A 33 -39.65 32.72 44.37
C ASN A 33 -39.87 31.86 43.11
N VAL A 34 -38.85 31.81 42.25
CA VAL A 34 -38.80 31.03 41.00
C VAL A 34 -37.54 30.14 41.04
N SER A 35 -37.51 29.03 40.30
CA SER A 35 -36.31 28.18 40.25
C SER A 35 -35.17 28.84 39.46
N ASP A 36 -33.92 28.64 39.90
CA ASP A 36 -32.71 29.15 39.22
C ASP A 36 -32.65 28.68 37.75
N SER A 37 -33.04 27.43 37.47
CA SER A 37 -33.14 26.89 36.12
C SER A 37 -34.10 27.67 35.22
N GLN A 38 -35.19 28.19 35.77
CA GLN A 38 -36.16 28.98 35.03
C GLN A 38 -35.62 30.39 34.73
N ILE A 39 -34.94 31.04 35.68
CA ILE A 39 -34.25 32.31 35.43
C ILE A 39 -33.16 32.15 34.37
N ARG A 40 -32.36 31.07 34.43
CA ARG A 40 -31.36 30.74 33.40
C ARG A 40 -31.98 30.56 32.02
N LYS A 41 -33.11 29.87 31.94
CA LYS A 41 -33.85 29.66 30.70
C LYS A 41 -34.33 31.00 30.12
N TRP A 42 -34.93 31.88 30.93
CA TRP A 42 -35.37 33.20 30.49
C TRP A 42 -34.21 34.08 30.01
N LYS A 43 -33.11 34.12 30.76
CA LYS A 43 -31.89 34.84 30.40
C LYS A 43 -31.31 34.42 29.05
N SER A 44 -31.35 33.12 28.75
CA SER A 44 -30.93 32.57 27.46
C SER A 44 -31.92 32.89 26.34
N GLN A 45 -33.21 32.67 26.57
CA GLN A 45 -34.27 32.89 25.57
C GLN A 45 -34.37 34.34 25.11
N ASP A 46 -34.25 35.29 26.04
CA ASP A 46 -34.30 36.73 25.75
C ASP A 46 -32.91 37.34 25.55
N LYS A 47 -31.85 36.53 25.57
CA LYS A 47 -30.46 36.96 25.35
C LYS A 47 -30.07 38.20 26.19
N TRP A 48 -30.39 38.24 27.48
CA TRP A 48 -30.16 39.44 28.32
C TRP A 48 -28.71 39.95 28.27
N SER A 49 -27.74 39.05 28.11
CA SER A 49 -26.31 39.42 28.00
C SER A 49 -25.94 40.16 26.71
N ALA A 50 -26.78 40.14 25.68
CA ALA A 50 -26.59 40.91 24.46
C ALA A 50 -26.99 42.39 24.63
N GLU A 51 -27.92 42.69 25.55
CA GLU A 51 -28.28 44.08 25.90
C GLU A 51 -27.19 44.76 26.73
N LEU A 52 -26.45 43.98 27.52
CA LEU A 52 -25.36 44.48 28.38
C LEU A 52 -24.03 44.59 27.63
N LYS A 53 -23.84 43.77 26.59
CA LYS A 53 -22.67 43.83 25.70
C LYS A 53 -23.04 44.64 24.47
N GLY A 54 -22.79 45.95 24.54
CA GLY A 54 -22.69 46.79 23.35
C GLY A 54 -21.81 46.10 22.32
N ASP A 55 -22.23 46.20 21.06
CA ASP A 55 -21.75 45.55 19.85
C ASP A 55 -20.22 45.33 19.76
N VAL A 56 -19.71 44.32 20.47
CA VAL A 56 -18.29 43.95 20.44
C VAL A 56 -18.19 42.43 20.30
N THR A 57 -17.85 42.01 19.09
CA THR A 57 -17.53 40.65 18.67
C THR A 57 -16.25 40.15 19.33
N ILE A 58 -16.33 39.71 20.59
CA ILE A 58 -15.18 39.07 21.24
C ILE A 58 -15.06 37.62 20.76
N GLY A 59 -14.12 37.41 19.84
CA GLY A 59 -13.68 36.12 19.30
C GLY A 59 -13.00 35.22 20.34
N LYS A 60 -13.78 34.72 21.31
CA LYS A 60 -13.40 33.59 22.16
C LYS A 60 -14.48 32.53 22.08
N SER A 61 -14.65 31.95 20.89
CA SER A 61 -15.31 30.66 20.75
C SER A 61 -14.24 29.62 20.39
N ASN A 62 -14.25 28.49 21.09
CA ASN A 62 -13.50 27.27 20.74
C ASN A 62 -13.97 26.65 19.40
N VAL A 63 -14.55 27.45 18.49
CA VAL A 63 -15.21 27.02 17.24
C VAL A 63 -14.40 27.47 16.01
N THR A 64 -13.32 28.24 16.18
CA THR A 64 -12.46 28.70 15.05
C THR A 64 -11.09 28.01 15.00
N ASN A 65 -10.97 26.77 15.48
CA ASN A 65 -9.93 25.89 14.96
C ASN A 65 -10.30 25.48 13.52
N GLN A 66 -10.16 26.40 12.57
CA GLN A 66 -9.99 25.99 11.19
C GLN A 66 -8.68 25.20 11.15
N GLY A 67 -8.81 23.87 11.07
CA GLY A 67 -7.71 22.92 10.98
C GLY A 67 -6.92 23.11 9.68
N GLY A 68 -6.15 24.19 9.62
CA GLY A 68 -5.18 24.46 8.59
C GLY A 68 -3.81 23.97 8.99
N ALA A 69 -2.96 23.75 7.99
CA ALA A 69 -1.54 23.56 8.20
C ALA A 69 -0.94 24.71 9.05
N PRO A 70 0.06 24.43 9.90
CA PRO A 70 0.75 25.46 10.68
C PRO A 70 1.24 26.62 9.80
N PHE A 71 1.21 27.84 10.36
CA PHE A 71 1.77 29.02 9.70
C PHE A 71 3.24 28.77 9.34
N GLY A 72 3.61 28.98 8.07
CA GLY A 72 4.96 28.71 7.55
C GLY A 72 5.18 27.32 6.95
N ASN A 73 4.16 26.44 6.93
CA ASN A 73 4.27 25.12 6.31
C ASN A 73 4.66 25.19 4.82
N GLN A 74 5.78 24.57 4.45
CA GLN A 74 6.27 24.48 3.08
C GLN A 74 5.73 23.26 2.31
N ASN A 75 4.96 22.37 2.95
CA ASN A 75 4.46 21.11 2.35
C ASN A 75 3.53 21.31 1.14
N ALA A 76 2.97 22.52 0.95
CA ALA A 76 2.12 22.87 -0.18
C ALA A 76 2.72 23.97 -1.06
N LYS A 77 4.04 24.25 -0.95
CA LYS A 77 4.71 25.25 -1.78
C LYS A 77 4.58 24.86 -3.25
N GLY A 78 3.90 25.70 -4.04
CA GLY A 78 3.60 25.44 -5.46
C GLY A 78 2.24 24.80 -5.75
N ASN A 79 1.49 24.36 -4.73
CA ASN A 79 0.12 23.88 -4.87
C ASN A 79 -0.88 25.00 -4.54
N LYS A 80 -2.03 25.06 -5.21
CA LYS A 80 -3.05 26.11 -5.01
C LYS A 80 -3.75 26.09 -3.64
N GLY A 81 -3.26 25.30 -2.68
CA GLY A 81 -3.64 25.32 -1.26
C GLY A 81 -5.11 25.02 -0.93
N ASN A 82 -5.97 24.82 -1.93
CA ASN A 82 -7.38 24.50 -1.75
C ASN A 82 -7.63 22.99 -1.87
N SER A 83 -8.69 22.51 -1.25
CA SER A 83 -9.04 21.08 -1.21
C SER A 83 -9.36 20.46 -2.58
N ARG A 84 -9.53 21.29 -3.62
CA ARG A 84 -9.79 20.88 -5.01
C ARG A 84 -8.56 21.06 -5.91
N ALA A 85 -7.42 21.46 -5.35
CA ALA A 85 -6.22 21.70 -6.12
C ALA A 85 -5.58 20.36 -6.46
N SER A 86 -5.60 19.99 -7.73
CA SER A 86 -4.79 18.89 -8.23
C SER A 86 -3.30 19.26 -8.10
N PRO A 87 -2.42 18.29 -7.83
CA PRO A 87 -0.99 18.49 -7.94
C PRO A 87 -0.61 18.97 -9.36
N PRO A 88 0.54 19.64 -9.53
CA PRO A 88 1.09 19.97 -10.83
C PRO A 88 1.10 18.73 -11.74
N VAL A 89 0.74 18.94 -13.00
CA VAL A 89 0.81 17.89 -14.02
C VAL A 89 2.24 17.35 -14.09
N GLY A 90 2.40 16.03 -14.04
CA GLY A 90 3.71 15.37 -13.99
C GLY A 90 4.31 15.23 -12.58
N ASN A 91 3.56 15.53 -11.51
CA ASN A 91 4.05 15.31 -10.16
C ASN A 91 4.22 13.81 -9.85
N LYS A 92 5.47 13.39 -9.62
CA LYS A 92 5.88 12.02 -9.28
C LYS A 92 5.74 11.67 -7.78
N ASN A 93 5.27 12.59 -6.93
CA ASN A 93 5.15 12.35 -5.48
C ASN A 93 4.19 11.21 -5.10
N ALA A 94 3.25 10.85 -5.98
CA ALA A 94 2.36 9.72 -5.80
C ALA A 94 2.94 8.39 -6.33
N LEU A 95 4.11 8.42 -6.97
CA LEU A 95 4.79 7.20 -7.41
C LEU A 95 5.30 6.45 -6.17
N LYS A 96 4.71 5.28 -5.93
CA LYS A 96 5.14 4.38 -4.86
C LYS A 96 6.22 3.41 -5.34
N THR A 97 5.93 2.72 -6.45
CA THR A 97 6.76 1.64 -6.98
C THR A 97 7.18 1.84 -8.43
N GLY A 98 6.53 2.75 -9.18
CA GLY A 98 6.82 2.98 -10.60
C GLY A 98 6.30 1.90 -11.55
N GLU A 99 5.74 0.79 -11.03
CA GLU A 99 5.26 -0.37 -11.83
C GLU A 99 4.26 -0.03 -12.93
N TYR A 100 3.48 1.03 -12.73
CA TYR A 100 2.44 1.50 -13.66
C TYR A 100 2.79 2.86 -14.28
N GLU A 101 4.05 3.29 -14.21
CA GLU A 101 4.51 4.51 -14.86
C GLU A 101 4.50 4.32 -16.38
N THR A 102 3.99 5.32 -17.11
CA THR A 102 4.09 5.35 -18.58
C THR A 102 5.45 5.89 -18.97
N ILE A 103 6.26 5.08 -19.65
CA ILE A 103 7.63 5.41 -20.04
C ILE A 103 7.69 5.64 -21.55
N PHE A 104 8.27 6.77 -21.95
CA PHE A 104 8.54 7.09 -23.35
C PHE A 104 10.03 6.97 -23.64
N TYR A 105 10.41 6.49 -24.83
CA TYR A 105 11.82 6.28 -25.19
C TYR A 105 12.65 7.58 -25.06
N GLU A 106 12.07 8.72 -25.41
CA GLU A 106 12.73 10.03 -25.29
C GLU A 106 13.07 10.41 -23.84
N THR A 107 12.31 9.88 -22.87
CA THR A 107 12.48 10.17 -21.45
C THR A 107 13.46 9.23 -20.73
N LEU A 108 13.96 8.20 -21.44
CA LEU A 108 14.95 7.27 -20.91
C LEU A 108 16.30 7.97 -20.72
N SER A 109 16.96 7.66 -19.61
CA SER A 109 18.36 7.95 -19.37
C SER A 109 19.27 7.19 -20.35
N ASP A 110 20.52 7.61 -20.46
CA ASP A 110 21.46 6.98 -21.39
C ASP A 110 21.75 5.51 -21.02
N GLU A 111 21.77 5.19 -19.71
CA GLU A 111 21.89 3.81 -19.22
C GLU A 111 20.66 2.96 -19.60
N GLU A 112 19.45 3.49 -19.42
CA GLU A 112 18.22 2.78 -19.78
C GLU A 112 18.11 2.56 -21.30
N LYS A 113 18.57 3.52 -22.12
CA LYS A 113 18.64 3.38 -23.57
C LYS A 113 19.63 2.31 -24.00
N ASP A 114 20.77 2.22 -23.34
CA ASP A 114 21.76 1.16 -23.59
C ASP A 114 21.16 -0.22 -23.27
N ILE A 115 20.52 -0.36 -22.11
CA ILE A 115 19.82 -1.60 -21.72
C ILE A 115 18.74 -1.95 -22.75
N TYR A 116 17.91 -0.98 -23.15
CA TYR A 116 16.85 -1.18 -24.13
C TYR A 116 17.40 -1.63 -25.49
N SER A 117 18.52 -1.05 -25.93
CA SER A 117 19.11 -1.31 -27.25
C SER A 117 19.86 -2.65 -27.30
N ASN A 118 20.48 -3.05 -26.19
CA ASN A 118 21.24 -4.30 -26.08
C ASN A 118 20.37 -5.50 -25.68
N LEU A 119 19.08 -5.28 -25.41
CA LEU A 119 18.15 -6.35 -25.06
C LEU A 119 17.95 -7.31 -26.25
N ASN A 120 18.13 -8.61 -26.02
CA ASN A 120 17.75 -9.60 -27.02
C ASN A 120 16.23 -9.76 -27.04
N ASN A 121 15.61 -9.51 -28.19
CA ASN A 121 14.16 -9.63 -28.38
C ASN A 121 13.72 -11.07 -28.71
N ASP A 122 14.65 -12.01 -28.85
CA ASP A 122 14.32 -13.43 -29.00
C ASP A 122 13.81 -14.01 -27.67
N THR A 123 12.51 -14.29 -27.63
CA THR A 123 11.82 -14.86 -26.46
C THR A 123 12.50 -16.14 -25.95
N SER A 124 12.99 -16.99 -26.86
CA SER A 124 13.66 -18.24 -26.49
C SER A 124 14.98 -17.96 -25.78
N PHE A 125 15.75 -17.00 -26.27
CA PHE A 125 16.97 -16.55 -25.62
C PHE A 125 16.70 -15.97 -24.23
N VAL A 126 15.73 -15.05 -24.11
CA VAL A 126 15.37 -14.39 -22.84
C VAL A 126 14.93 -15.41 -21.79
N LEU A 127 14.08 -16.37 -22.15
CA LEU A 127 13.67 -17.43 -21.22
C LEU A 127 14.84 -18.34 -20.81
N SER A 128 15.75 -18.64 -21.75
CA SER A 128 16.93 -19.45 -21.44
C SER A 128 17.87 -18.75 -20.47
N GLU A 129 18.04 -17.44 -20.60
CA GLU A 129 18.85 -16.61 -19.70
C GLU A 129 18.21 -16.55 -18.30
N GLU A 130 16.90 -16.33 -18.22
CA GLU A 130 16.16 -16.31 -16.96
C GLU A 130 16.29 -17.66 -16.22
N ILE A 131 16.17 -18.79 -16.93
CA ILE A 131 16.36 -20.12 -16.34
C ILE A 131 17.77 -20.27 -15.74
N ARG A 132 18.81 -19.78 -16.43
CA ARG A 132 20.21 -19.82 -15.91
C ARG A 132 20.35 -18.96 -14.65
N LEU A 133 19.80 -17.74 -14.67
CA LEU A 133 19.83 -16.84 -13.51
C LEU A 133 19.09 -17.45 -12.31
N LEU A 134 17.91 -18.04 -12.53
CA LEU A 134 17.16 -18.73 -11.49
C LEU A 134 17.94 -19.91 -10.89
N LYS A 135 18.63 -20.71 -11.71
CA LYS A 135 19.53 -21.78 -11.22
C LYS A 135 20.68 -21.24 -10.36
N ILE A 136 21.33 -20.15 -10.79
CA ILE A 136 22.39 -19.51 -9.99
C ILE A 136 21.82 -18.98 -8.67
N ARG A 137 20.63 -18.38 -8.69
CA ARG A 137 19.95 -17.86 -7.50
C ARG A 137 19.63 -18.98 -6.52
N GLN A 138 19.10 -20.11 -6.99
CA GLN A 138 18.90 -21.33 -6.18
C GLN A 138 20.19 -21.77 -5.50
N LEU A 139 21.29 -21.87 -6.26
CA LEU A 139 22.58 -22.28 -5.72
C LEU A 139 23.11 -21.30 -4.65
N ARG A 140 23.00 -20.00 -4.87
CA ARG A 140 23.39 -18.98 -3.87
C ARG A 140 22.58 -19.08 -2.60
N MET A 141 21.28 -19.39 -2.70
CA MET A 141 20.41 -19.54 -1.53
C MET A 141 20.71 -20.82 -0.76
N MET A 142 20.91 -21.94 -1.45
CA MET A 142 21.35 -23.19 -0.81
C MET A 142 22.68 -23.00 -0.07
N LYS A 143 23.65 -22.25 -0.64
CA LYS A 143 24.90 -21.92 0.05
C LYS A 143 24.67 -21.10 1.32
N ARG A 144 23.72 -20.15 1.31
CA ARG A 144 23.37 -19.35 2.50
C ARG A 144 22.72 -20.21 3.58
N ILE A 145 21.84 -21.15 3.20
CA ILE A 145 21.27 -22.14 4.12
C ILE A 145 22.40 -22.95 4.75
N GLN A 146 23.30 -23.53 3.93
CA GLN A 146 24.44 -24.31 4.43
C GLN A 146 25.33 -23.52 5.40
N GLN A 147 25.57 -22.23 5.14
CA GLN A 147 26.33 -21.35 6.04
C GLN A 147 25.56 -21.06 7.34
N ALA A 148 24.26 -20.82 7.26
CA ALA A 148 23.41 -20.57 8.43
C ALA A 148 23.27 -21.83 9.31
N GLU A 149 23.17 -23.00 8.69
CA GLU A 149 23.18 -24.31 9.36
C GLU A 149 24.51 -24.57 10.07
N ALA A 150 25.65 -24.27 9.43
CA ALA A 150 26.97 -24.44 10.04
C ALA A 150 27.16 -23.56 11.30
N GLY A 151 26.55 -22.36 11.31
CA GLY A 151 26.55 -21.46 12.46
C GLY A 151 25.46 -21.75 13.51
N LEU A 152 24.62 -22.78 13.33
CA LEU A 152 23.51 -23.08 14.23
C LEU A 152 23.97 -23.57 15.62
N ASN A 153 25.23 -24.04 15.73
CA ASN A 153 25.83 -24.46 17.00
C ASN A 153 26.27 -23.30 17.91
N ASP A 154 26.30 -22.06 17.41
CA ASP A 154 26.65 -20.89 18.22
C ASP A 154 25.40 -20.34 18.90
N GLU A 155 25.25 -20.69 20.18
CA GLU A 155 24.24 -20.15 21.07
C GLU A 155 24.44 -18.62 21.26
N GLU A 156 23.43 -17.80 20.94
CA GLU A 156 23.47 -16.38 21.24
C GLU A 156 23.16 -16.19 22.75
N ILE A 157 24.18 -15.81 23.52
CA ILE A 157 24.09 -15.64 24.98
C ILE A 157 23.76 -14.17 25.28
N GLU A 158 22.50 -13.90 25.66
CA GLU A 158 22.09 -12.58 26.14
C GLU A 158 22.33 -12.52 27.66
N ARG A 159 23.31 -11.72 28.09
CA ARG A 159 23.66 -11.55 29.52
C ARG A 159 23.08 -10.25 30.03
N LEU A 160 22.25 -10.33 31.07
CA LEU A 160 21.78 -9.15 31.78
C LEU A 160 22.67 -8.93 33.02
N GLN A 161 23.42 -7.83 33.01
CA GLN A 161 24.32 -7.43 34.10
C GLN A 161 23.68 -6.39 35.01
N GLN A 162 23.82 -6.55 36.32
CA GLN A 162 23.43 -5.53 37.31
C GLN A 162 24.53 -5.33 38.34
N LEU A 163 24.69 -4.10 38.83
CA LEU A 163 25.58 -3.79 39.96
C LEU A 163 25.00 -4.35 41.26
N ARG A 164 25.75 -5.23 41.92
CA ARG A 164 25.41 -5.73 43.27
C ARG A 164 26.56 -5.49 44.25
N LYS A 165 26.20 -5.18 45.50
CA LYS A 165 27.13 -5.02 46.61
C LYS A 165 27.52 -6.41 47.14
N ILE A 166 28.73 -6.85 46.83
CA ILE A 166 29.28 -8.10 47.34
C ILE A 166 30.27 -7.75 48.45
N LYS A 167 30.20 -8.49 49.57
CA LYS A 167 31.16 -8.40 50.66
C LYS A 167 32.34 -9.29 50.34
N MET A 168 33.51 -8.72 50.10
CA MET A 168 34.74 -9.51 49.97
C MET A 168 35.51 -9.46 51.29
N PRO A 169 35.89 -10.61 51.87
CA PRO A 169 36.81 -10.62 52.99
C PRO A 169 38.20 -10.26 52.49
N ILE A 170 38.79 -9.21 53.06
CA ILE A 170 40.21 -8.90 52.88
C ILE A 170 40.87 -9.11 54.23
N GLU A 171 41.89 -9.96 54.25
CA GLU A 171 42.68 -10.26 55.44
C GLU A 171 43.89 -9.33 55.44
N LYS A 172 43.92 -8.42 56.41
CA LYS A 172 45.04 -7.50 56.62
C LYS A 172 45.32 -7.48 58.12
N ASP A 173 46.54 -7.84 58.50
CA ASP A 173 47.03 -7.88 59.88
C ASP A 173 46.15 -8.74 60.83
N ASP A 174 45.92 -10.01 60.49
CA ASP A 174 45.20 -11.03 61.29
C ASP A 174 43.77 -10.67 61.73
N ARG A 175 43.17 -9.64 61.14
CA ARG A 175 41.75 -9.28 61.33
C ARG A 175 41.01 -9.34 60.00
N LYS A 176 39.94 -10.13 59.95
CA LYS A 176 39.04 -10.19 58.78
C LYS A 176 38.19 -8.92 58.73
N LEU A 177 38.43 -8.10 57.70
CA LEU A 177 37.63 -6.91 57.42
C LEU A 177 36.71 -7.19 56.22
N GLU A 178 35.41 -6.95 56.38
CA GLU A 178 34.42 -7.06 55.29
C GLU A 178 34.28 -5.71 54.58
N ILE A 179 34.77 -5.60 53.34
CA ILE A 179 34.56 -4.41 52.51
C ILE A 179 33.45 -4.72 51.50
N LYS A 180 32.40 -3.89 51.47
CA LYS A 180 31.33 -3.94 50.46
C LYS A 180 31.81 -3.22 49.20
N ARG A 181 32.02 -3.97 48.12
CA ARG A 181 32.29 -3.39 46.78
C ARG A 181 31.10 -3.64 45.87
N GLU A 182 30.78 -2.64 45.05
CA GLU A 182 29.80 -2.80 43.98
C GLU A 182 30.51 -3.48 42.80
N VAL A 183 30.10 -4.70 42.49
CA VAL A 183 30.63 -5.47 41.37
C VAL A 183 29.49 -5.75 40.42
N MET A 184 29.74 -5.54 39.13
CA MET A 184 28.78 -5.89 38.08
C MET A 184 28.71 -7.40 37.97
N GLN A 185 27.52 -7.97 38.16
CA GLN A 185 27.29 -9.41 38.19
C GLN A 185 26.20 -9.79 37.18
N ASP A 186 26.43 -10.87 36.43
CA ASP A 186 25.43 -11.47 35.55
C ASP A 186 24.24 -11.96 36.42
N VAL A 187 23.04 -11.40 36.20
CA VAL A 187 21.84 -11.70 36.99
C VAL A 187 21.00 -12.79 36.35
N GLN A 188 20.92 -12.76 35.03
CA GLN A 188 20.18 -13.73 34.25
C GLN A 188 20.93 -13.95 32.94
N VAL A 189 21.16 -15.22 32.63
CA VAL A 189 21.72 -15.65 31.35
C VAL A 189 20.58 -16.28 30.58
N SER A 190 20.11 -15.61 29.53
CA SER A 190 19.10 -16.16 28.63
C SER A 190 19.80 -16.67 27.37
N ARG A 191 19.55 -17.93 27.03
CA ARG A 191 20.07 -18.58 25.82
C ARG A 191 18.95 -18.59 24.78
N LYS A 192 19.12 -17.84 23.69
CA LYS A 192 18.11 -17.71 22.63
C LYS A 192 18.65 -18.34 21.35
N THR A 193 17.93 -19.31 20.80
CA THR A 193 18.33 -20.10 19.61
C THR A 193 17.50 -19.79 18.35
N HIS A 194 16.64 -18.77 18.35
CA HIS A 194 15.55 -18.67 17.37
C HIS A 194 15.85 -17.87 16.10
N ARG A 195 16.76 -16.90 16.11
CA ARG A 195 16.95 -15.99 14.95
C ARG A 195 17.47 -16.69 13.69
N LYS A 196 18.43 -17.61 13.85
CA LYS A 196 19.04 -18.32 12.71
C LYS A 196 18.05 -19.29 12.03
N ILE A 197 17.12 -19.87 12.79
CA ILE A 197 16.08 -20.76 12.24
C ILE A 197 15.07 -19.95 11.44
N ASP A 198 14.62 -18.79 11.96
CA ASP A 198 13.70 -17.91 11.24
C ASP A 198 14.30 -17.40 9.92
N ASP A 199 15.60 -17.05 9.92
CA ASP A 199 16.33 -16.66 8.71
C ASP A 199 16.44 -17.80 7.69
N ILE A 200 16.70 -19.04 8.15
CA ILE A 200 16.72 -20.23 7.28
C ILE A 200 15.34 -20.45 6.65
N LEU A 201 14.27 -20.42 7.46
CA LEU A 201 12.89 -20.58 6.98
C LEU A 201 12.53 -19.50 5.94
N SER A 202 12.96 -18.24 6.16
CA SER A 202 12.75 -17.15 5.19
C SER A 202 13.46 -17.42 3.86
N ILE A 203 14.69 -17.95 3.91
CA ILE A 203 15.46 -18.32 2.72
C ILE A 203 14.81 -19.53 2.03
N GLU A 204 14.31 -20.52 2.76
CA GLU A 204 13.61 -21.70 2.22
C GLU A 204 12.30 -21.33 1.52
N ASP A 205 11.48 -20.47 2.13
CA ASP A 205 10.27 -19.93 1.51
C ASP A 205 10.61 -19.19 0.20
N SER A 206 11.66 -18.38 0.24
CA SER A 206 12.16 -17.67 -0.93
C SER A 206 12.67 -18.65 -2.00
N LEU A 207 13.32 -19.75 -1.60
CA LEU A 207 13.83 -20.78 -2.50
C LEU A 207 12.68 -21.52 -3.19
N THR A 208 11.61 -21.80 -2.44
CA THR A 208 10.37 -22.38 -2.97
C THR A 208 9.76 -21.47 -4.03
N ARG A 209 9.70 -20.15 -3.78
CA ARG A 209 9.22 -19.18 -4.77
C ARG A 209 10.06 -19.19 -6.06
N ILE A 210 11.39 -19.22 -5.94
CA ILE A 210 12.29 -19.28 -7.10
C ILE A 210 12.17 -20.62 -7.84
N SER A 211 11.97 -21.73 -7.12
CA SER A 211 11.71 -23.03 -7.73
C SER A 211 10.43 -23.01 -8.57
N ASN A 212 9.36 -22.40 -8.06
CA ASN A 212 8.11 -22.22 -8.79
C ASN A 212 8.28 -21.31 -10.01
N GLN A 213 9.05 -20.22 -9.89
CA GLN A 213 9.40 -19.36 -11.03
C GLN A 213 10.17 -20.14 -12.11
N LEU A 214 11.14 -20.96 -11.70
CA LEU A 214 11.93 -21.80 -12.60
C LEU A 214 11.06 -22.84 -13.32
N ALA A 215 10.16 -23.51 -12.61
CA ALA A 215 9.22 -24.45 -13.21
C ALA A 215 8.32 -23.75 -14.24
N LYS A 216 7.87 -22.52 -13.94
CA LYS A 216 7.04 -21.71 -14.85
C LYS A 216 7.82 -21.29 -16.10
N ALA A 217 9.06 -20.82 -15.95
CA ALA A 217 9.92 -20.43 -17.08
C ALA A 217 10.23 -21.63 -17.99
N ILE A 218 10.53 -22.81 -17.42
CA ILE A 218 10.73 -24.05 -18.21
C ILE A 218 9.46 -24.43 -18.97
N LYS A 219 8.29 -24.34 -18.32
CA LYS A 219 7.01 -24.62 -18.98
C LYS A 219 6.77 -23.69 -20.17
N GLN A 220 7.01 -22.39 -20.00
CA GLN A 220 6.88 -21.39 -21.06
C GLN A 220 7.85 -21.68 -22.21
N MET A 221 9.10 -22.05 -21.91
CA MET A 221 10.09 -22.39 -22.94
C MET A 221 9.67 -23.62 -23.77
N ASN A 222 9.15 -24.66 -23.12
CA ASN A 222 8.60 -25.82 -23.83
C ASN A 222 7.37 -25.47 -24.68
N GLU A 223 6.50 -24.57 -24.19
CA GLU A 223 5.32 -24.11 -24.93
C GLU A 223 5.69 -23.34 -26.19
N LEU A 224 6.72 -22.48 -26.12
CA LEU A 224 7.27 -21.83 -27.31
C LEU A 224 7.81 -22.85 -28.32
N TYR A 225 8.63 -23.79 -27.86
CA TYR A 225 9.17 -24.84 -28.73
C TYR A 225 8.07 -25.64 -29.46
N ILE A 226 6.99 -26.00 -28.76
CA ILE A 226 5.85 -26.69 -29.37
C ILE A 226 5.12 -25.78 -30.37
N THR A 227 4.99 -24.49 -30.04
CA THR A 227 4.34 -23.50 -30.91
C THR A 227 5.14 -23.31 -32.19
N ASP A 228 6.45 -23.11 -32.10
CA ASP A 228 7.35 -22.97 -33.24
C ASP A 228 7.27 -24.20 -34.15
N TYR A 229 7.38 -25.40 -33.57
CA TYR A 229 7.23 -26.64 -34.31
C TYR A 229 5.88 -26.76 -35.04
N LYS A 230 4.79 -26.33 -34.37
CA LYS A 230 3.45 -26.32 -34.98
C LYS A 230 3.36 -25.29 -36.11
N THR A 231 3.97 -24.13 -35.96
CA THR A 231 4.00 -23.10 -37.01
C THR A 231 4.78 -23.57 -38.23
N ASP A 232 5.91 -24.24 -38.03
CA ASP A 232 6.70 -24.81 -39.12
C ASP A 232 5.94 -25.91 -39.85
N LEU A 233 5.26 -26.79 -39.11
CA LEU A 233 4.40 -27.82 -39.71
C LEU A 233 3.26 -27.21 -40.53
N MET A 234 2.57 -26.19 -39.97
CA MET A 234 1.52 -25.48 -40.69
C MET A 234 2.06 -24.82 -41.96
N LYS A 235 3.24 -24.19 -41.89
CA LYS A 235 3.90 -23.58 -43.03
C LYS A 235 4.21 -24.62 -44.12
N ALA A 236 4.81 -25.75 -43.76
CA ALA A 236 5.09 -26.84 -44.69
C ALA A 236 3.81 -27.41 -45.31
N GLN A 237 2.73 -27.55 -44.54
CA GLN A 237 1.42 -27.96 -45.07
C GLN A 237 0.85 -26.93 -46.04
N THR A 238 0.95 -25.63 -45.74
CA THR A 238 0.50 -24.57 -46.65
C THR A 238 1.31 -24.53 -47.93
N GLU A 239 2.63 -24.71 -47.87
CA GLU A 239 3.50 -24.78 -49.05
C GLU A 239 3.15 -25.99 -49.92
N LYS A 240 2.92 -27.15 -49.29
CA LYS A 240 2.46 -28.34 -50.00
C LYS A 240 1.12 -28.11 -50.70
N ILE A 241 0.13 -27.54 -50.00
CA ILE A 241 -1.18 -27.23 -50.58
C ILE A 241 -1.05 -26.23 -51.73
N GLN A 242 -0.21 -25.20 -51.58
CA GLN A 242 0.05 -24.23 -52.65
C GLN A 242 0.68 -24.89 -53.88
N ALA A 243 1.63 -25.81 -53.69
CA ALA A 243 2.23 -26.58 -54.78
C ALA A 243 1.20 -27.49 -55.46
N GLU A 244 0.37 -28.22 -54.69
CA GLU A 244 -0.72 -29.04 -55.24
C GLU A 244 -1.73 -28.19 -56.03
N ILE A 245 -2.10 -27.01 -55.55
CA ILE A 245 -2.98 -26.07 -56.26
C ILE A 245 -2.32 -25.60 -57.57
N ALA A 246 -1.02 -25.32 -57.57
CA ALA A 246 -0.29 -24.90 -58.77
C ALA A 246 -0.22 -26.01 -59.81
N ASP A 247 0.01 -27.26 -59.38
CA ASP A 247 0.02 -28.44 -60.26
C ASP A 247 -1.37 -28.74 -60.85
N ILE A 248 -2.44 -28.57 -60.05
CA ILE A 248 -3.83 -28.70 -60.53
C ILE A 248 -4.20 -27.56 -61.50
N GLY A 249 -3.76 -26.33 -61.21
CA GLY A 249 -4.00 -25.16 -62.06
C GLY A 249 -3.23 -25.20 -63.40
N GLY A 250 -2.21 -26.04 -63.51
CA GLY A 250 -1.39 -26.19 -64.72
C GLY A 250 -2.04 -27.02 -65.84
N ASN A 251 -3.13 -27.75 -65.58
CA ASN A 251 -3.69 -28.72 -66.55
C ASN A 251 -5.18 -28.60 -66.85
N ASN A 252 -5.95 -27.71 -66.20
CA ASN A 252 -7.37 -27.58 -66.51
C ASN A 252 -7.64 -26.41 -67.47
N SER A 253 -8.07 -26.78 -68.68
CA SER A 253 -8.88 -25.91 -69.54
C SER A 253 -10.00 -25.27 -68.71
N GLY A 254 -10.16 -23.95 -68.82
CA GLY A 254 -10.95 -23.12 -67.90
C GLY A 254 -12.42 -23.52 -67.67
N GLU A 255 -12.98 -24.48 -68.41
CA GLU A 255 -14.32 -25.02 -68.15
C GLU A 255 -14.40 -25.88 -66.88
N GLU A 256 -13.45 -26.80 -66.63
CA GLU A 256 -13.54 -27.70 -65.46
C GLU A 256 -13.34 -26.95 -64.13
N VAL A 257 -12.51 -25.89 -64.12
CA VAL A 257 -12.29 -25.07 -62.93
C VAL A 257 -13.56 -24.29 -62.56
N GLU A 258 -14.30 -23.77 -63.55
CA GLU A 258 -15.54 -23.04 -63.30
C GLU A 258 -16.69 -23.97 -62.91
N GLU A 259 -16.74 -25.18 -63.47
CA GLU A 259 -17.70 -26.20 -63.08
C GLU A 259 -17.48 -26.66 -61.62
N TRP A 260 -16.22 -26.85 -61.21
CA TRP A 260 -15.89 -27.20 -59.84
C TRP A 260 -16.21 -26.08 -58.85
N LYS A 261 -15.92 -24.82 -59.20
CA LYS A 261 -16.31 -23.65 -58.39
C LYS A 261 -17.83 -23.55 -58.23
N GLN A 262 -18.61 -23.75 -59.31
CA GLN A 262 -20.07 -23.77 -59.23
C GLN A 262 -20.58 -24.92 -58.34
N ALA A 263 -19.99 -26.11 -58.44
CA ALA A 263 -20.37 -27.26 -57.62
C ALA A 263 -20.13 -27.00 -56.12
N VAL A 264 -19.01 -26.39 -55.75
CA VAL A 264 -18.70 -26.02 -54.36
C VAL A 264 -19.65 -24.94 -53.84
N LEU A 265 -19.95 -23.91 -54.65
CA LEU A 265 -20.91 -22.86 -54.29
C LEU A 265 -22.33 -23.42 -54.08
N ASN A 266 -22.78 -24.32 -54.95
CA ASN A 266 -24.08 -24.97 -54.81
C ASN A 266 -24.15 -25.90 -53.59
N ALA A 267 -23.05 -26.58 -53.26
CA ALA A 267 -22.96 -27.40 -52.06
C ALA A 267 -22.99 -26.56 -50.77
N ALA A 268 -22.34 -25.39 -50.77
CA ALA A 268 -22.37 -24.44 -49.67
C ALA A 268 -23.77 -23.85 -49.46
N ASN A 269 -24.44 -23.43 -50.54
CA ASN A 269 -25.81 -22.92 -50.49
C ASN A 269 -26.81 -23.99 -50.00
N LYS A 270 -26.64 -25.26 -50.40
CA LYS A 270 -27.42 -26.40 -49.87
C LYS A 270 -27.17 -26.71 -48.40
N ARG A 271 -26.05 -26.28 -47.81
CA ARG A 271 -25.78 -26.42 -46.38
C ARG A 271 -26.44 -25.29 -45.59
N VAL A 272 -26.36 -24.05 -46.09
CA VAL A 272 -27.03 -22.88 -45.50
C VAL A 272 -28.56 -23.03 -45.49
N VAL A 273 -29.16 -23.60 -46.54
CA VAL A 273 -30.61 -23.87 -46.56
C VAL A 273 -31.01 -24.92 -45.52
N ARG A 274 -30.18 -25.95 -45.29
CA ARG A 274 -30.45 -26.99 -44.27
C ARG A 274 -30.30 -26.48 -42.83
N GLU A 275 -29.45 -25.49 -42.59
CA GLU A 275 -29.31 -24.84 -41.27
C GLU A 275 -30.46 -23.88 -40.96
N ASN A 276 -31.13 -23.32 -41.97
CA ASN A 276 -32.27 -22.40 -41.80
C ASN A 276 -33.65 -23.10 -41.73
N GLU A 277 -33.71 -24.42 -41.96
CA GLU A 277 -34.93 -25.24 -41.89
C GLU A 277 -35.04 -26.08 -40.59
N GLN A 278 -34.08 -25.94 -39.66
CA GLN A 278 -34.12 -26.51 -38.30
C GLN A 278 -34.45 -25.43 -37.26
#